data_AF-A0A2H0AFK4-F1
#
_entry.id   AF-A0A2H0AFK4-F1
#
_cell.length_a   1.000
_cell.length_b   1.000
_cell.length_c   1.000
_cell.angle_alpha   90.00
_cell.angle_beta   90.00
_cell.angle_gamma   90.00
#
_symmetry.space_group_name_H-M   'P 1'
#
loop_
_entity.id
_entity.type
_entity.pdbx_description
1 polymer ?
#
loop_
_entity_poly.entity_id
_entity_poly.type
_entity_poly.pdbx_seq_one_letter_code
_entity_poly.pdbx_strand_id
1 'polypeptide(L)'
;MSRLEEILAMIKNVPPFPKVAQQVMGLLADPDVTVAQLAEVIQYDQNITVNVLKICNASYFGLPRKISSLDEGLVVIGHDILKDIIITSSSARFYKGPAGEGYFLDEGDLWRHSVATGIMAKMLVPYFKGAEAGAAFTAGLLHDIGKRFLSNFVADDFKKIAAKVAAEQCAFTEAEKFYLGATHAELGGMILQKWGFAPEMIEAVREHHNPDALKKEPLTALVTLSNIIVISMGVGGGADGLATKLRGDDLELVGITQGKVDLLMMNLLGEMGRAEELFNL
;
A
#
# COMPACT_ATOMS: atom_id res chain seq x y z
N MET A 1 -22.17 17.35 -15.35
CA MET A 1 -21.14 16.31 -15.29
C MET A 1 -21.55 15.37 -14.16
N SER A 2 -21.57 14.06 -14.38
CA SER A 2 -21.84 13.09 -13.30
C SER A 2 -20.64 13.03 -12.33
N ARG A 3 -20.85 12.53 -11.09
CA ARG A 3 -19.73 12.31 -10.14
C ARG A 3 -18.64 11.44 -10.76
N LEU A 4 -19.02 10.38 -11.46
CA LEU A 4 -18.10 9.50 -12.17
C LEU A 4 -17.29 10.25 -13.23
N GLU A 5 -17.92 11.12 -14.03
CA GLU A 5 -17.20 11.93 -15.04
C GLU A 5 -16.17 12.87 -14.40
N GLU A 6 -16.50 13.49 -13.25
CA GLU A 6 -15.57 14.34 -12.51
C GLU A 6 -14.38 13.55 -11.94
N ILE A 7 -14.65 12.36 -11.38
CA ILE A 7 -13.62 11.45 -10.85
C ILE A 7 -12.69 10.98 -11.99
N LEU A 8 -13.26 10.53 -13.11
CA LEU A 8 -12.48 10.10 -14.28
C LEU A 8 -11.66 11.25 -14.90
N ALA A 9 -12.18 12.48 -14.87
CA ALA A 9 -11.43 13.66 -15.29
C ALA A 9 -10.23 13.94 -14.36
N MET A 10 -10.40 13.76 -13.04
CA MET A 10 -9.32 13.92 -12.07
C MET A 10 -8.18 12.91 -12.29
N ILE A 11 -8.46 11.66 -12.67
CA ILE A 11 -7.43 10.64 -13.01
C ILE A 11 -6.46 11.15 -14.09
N LYS A 12 -6.93 11.99 -15.02
CA LYS A 12 -6.07 12.56 -16.07
C LYS A 12 -4.95 13.42 -15.49
N ASN A 13 -5.21 14.06 -14.34
CA ASN A 13 -4.31 14.99 -13.66
C ASN A 13 -3.53 14.37 -12.50
N VAL A 14 -3.71 13.06 -12.22
CA VAL A 14 -2.91 12.35 -11.21
C VAL A 14 -1.43 12.47 -11.56
N PRO A 15 -0.58 12.97 -10.64
CA PRO A 15 0.84 13.08 -10.89
C PRO A 15 1.44 11.71 -11.25
N PRO A 16 2.41 11.65 -12.19
CA PRO A 16 3.01 10.39 -12.57
C PRO A 16 3.78 9.78 -11.39
N PHE A 17 3.78 8.45 -11.31
CA PHE A 17 4.69 7.76 -10.41
C PHE A 17 6.14 8.04 -10.84
N PRO A 18 7.11 8.17 -9.90
CA PRO A 18 8.48 8.50 -10.25
C PRO A 18 9.08 7.49 -11.21
N LYS A 19 9.63 7.97 -12.34
CA LYS A 19 10.25 7.10 -13.36
C LYS A 19 11.36 6.25 -12.78
N VAL A 20 12.18 6.82 -11.89
CA VAL A 20 13.27 6.09 -11.21
C VAL A 20 12.72 4.92 -10.41
N ALA A 21 11.60 5.08 -9.70
CA ALA A 21 10.97 3.98 -8.97
C ALA A 21 10.42 2.90 -9.91
N GLN A 22 9.84 3.29 -11.05
CA GLN A 22 9.39 2.33 -12.07
C GLN A 22 10.55 1.53 -12.67
N GLN A 23 11.65 2.20 -13.00
CA GLN A 23 12.86 1.56 -13.53
C GLN A 23 13.48 0.61 -12.51
N VAL A 24 13.57 1.03 -11.24
CA VAL A 24 14.03 0.18 -10.14
C VAL A 24 13.15 -1.06 -9.98
N MET A 25 11.82 -0.93 -10.02
CA MET A 25 10.92 -2.10 -9.97
C MET A 25 11.14 -3.06 -11.14
N GLY A 26 11.35 -2.53 -12.35
CA GLY A 26 11.63 -3.33 -13.54
C GLY A 26 12.97 -4.06 -13.42
N LEU A 27 14.02 -3.39 -12.94
CA LEU A 27 15.33 -4.00 -12.71
C LEU A 27 15.27 -5.09 -11.63
N LEU A 28 14.52 -4.85 -10.56
CA LEU A 28 14.37 -5.82 -9.47
C LEU A 28 13.45 -7.01 -9.79
N ALA A 29 12.86 -7.05 -10.99
CA ALA A 29 12.22 -8.25 -11.51
C ALA A 29 13.25 -9.24 -12.09
N ASP A 30 14.47 -8.77 -12.39
CA ASP A 30 15.59 -9.60 -12.83
C ASP A 30 16.30 -10.18 -11.59
N PRO A 31 16.32 -11.51 -11.40
CA PRO A 31 17.01 -12.15 -10.29
C PRO A 31 18.54 -11.93 -10.31
N ASP A 32 19.11 -11.57 -11.46
CA ASP A 32 20.54 -11.35 -11.64
C ASP A 32 20.94 -9.85 -11.56
N VAL A 33 20.00 -8.97 -11.18
CA VAL A 33 20.26 -7.54 -11.04
C VAL A 33 21.39 -7.25 -10.06
N THR A 34 22.29 -6.34 -10.44
CA THR A 34 23.42 -5.92 -9.63
C THR A 34 23.18 -4.59 -8.91
N VAL A 35 23.86 -4.38 -7.78
CA VAL A 35 23.93 -3.10 -7.08
C VAL A 35 24.28 -1.96 -8.04
N ALA A 36 25.24 -2.17 -8.94
CA ALA A 36 25.70 -1.17 -9.88
C ALA A 36 24.60 -0.71 -10.85
N GLN A 37 23.79 -1.65 -11.37
CA GLN A 37 22.66 -1.31 -12.24
C GLN A 37 21.58 -0.49 -11.50
N LEU A 38 21.33 -0.82 -10.23
CA LEU A 38 20.41 -0.04 -9.39
C LEU A 38 20.96 1.35 -9.10
N ALA A 39 22.25 1.45 -8.73
CA ALA A 39 22.95 2.70 -8.50
C ALA A 39 22.87 3.61 -9.73
N GLU A 40 23.04 3.04 -10.94
CA GLU A 40 23.02 3.77 -12.19
C GLU A 40 21.69 4.50 -12.44
N VAL A 41 20.58 3.86 -12.06
CA VAL A 41 19.24 4.43 -12.17
C VAL A 41 18.96 5.45 -11.05
N ILE A 42 19.39 5.16 -9.83
CA ILE A 42 19.06 5.96 -8.64
C ILE A 42 19.89 7.26 -8.56
N GLN A 43 21.15 7.23 -8.99
CA GLN A 43 22.10 8.36 -8.82
C GLN A 43 21.62 9.68 -9.43
N TYR A 44 20.72 9.62 -10.42
CA TYR A 44 20.16 10.80 -11.09
C TYR A 44 18.92 11.37 -10.37
N ASP A 45 18.38 10.70 -9.37
CA ASP A 45 17.30 11.21 -8.52
C ASP A 45 17.84 11.60 -7.14
N GLN A 46 18.04 12.90 -6.96
CA GLN A 46 18.55 13.48 -5.72
C GLN A 46 17.65 13.15 -4.51
N ASN A 47 16.32 13.10 -4.69
CA ASN A 47 15.41 12.82 -3.57
C ASN A 47 15.54 11.37 -3.11
N ILE A 48 15.57 10.43 -4.05
CA ILE A 48 15.74 9.01 -3.73
C ILE A 48 17.13 8.78 -3.14
N THR A 49 18.18 9.35 -3.71
CA THR A 49 19.55 9.21 -3.19
C THR A 49 19.66 9.74 -1.75
N VAL A 50 19.11 10.93 -1.47
CA VAL A 50 19.10 11.49 -0.11
C VAL A 50 18.31 10.59 0.85
N ASN A 51 17.16 10.06 0.43
CA ASN A 51 16.35 9.18 1.27
C ASN A 51 17.07 7.86 1.57
N VAL A 52 17.68 7.23 0.56
CA VAL A 52 18.50 6.02 0.73
C VAL A 52 19.62 6.28 1.73
N LEU A 53 20.41 7.35 1.54
CA LEU A 53 21.49 7.69 2.47
C LEU A 53 21.00 7.99 3.88
N LYS A 54 19.89 8.71 4.04
CA LYS A 54 19.29 8.97 5.36
C LYS A 54 18.92 7.66 6.06
N ILE A 55 18.31 6.73 5.34
CA ILE A 55 17.88 5.45 5.86
C ILE A 55 19.08 4.56 6.19
N CYS A 56 20.09 4.46 5.33
CA CYS A 56 21.33 3.72 5.65
C CYS A 56 22.00 4.25 6.92
N ASN A 57 21.86 5.55 7.20
CA ASN A 57 22.42 6.21 8.39
C ASN A 57 21.47 6.23 9.59
N ALA A 58 20.30 5.61 9.51
CA ALA A 58 19.39 5.48 10.64
C ALA A 58 20.01 4.60 11.74
N SER A 59 19.63 4.86 12.99
CA SER A 59 20.04 4.08 14.17
C SER A 59 19.83 2.58 13.98
N TYR A 60 18.76 2.23 13.25
CA TYR A 60 18.39 0.87 12.89
C TYR A 60 19.56 0.00 12.39
N PHE A 61 20.42 0.53 11.51
CA PHE A 61 21.53 -0.25 10.95
C PHE A 61 22.76 -0.32 11.87
N GLY A 62 22.80 0.44 12.96
CA GLY A 62 23.85 0.37 13.97
C GLY A 62 25.27 0.57 13.44
N LEU A 63 25.42 1.31 12.33
CA LEU A 63 26.70 1.40 11.62
C LEU A 63 27.74 2.19 12.43
N PRO A 64 29.00 1.72 12.48
CA PRO A 64 30.06 2.35 13.27
C PRO A 64 30.50 3.72 12.70
N ARG A 65 30.13 4.01 11.44
CA ARG A 65 30.37 5.29 10.78
C ARG A 65 29.21 5.64 9.85
N LYS A 66 29.11 6.92 9.49
CA LYS A 66 28.14 7.37 8.49
C LYS A 66 28.52 6.93 7.08
N ILE A 67 27.50 6.55 6.31
CA ILE A 67 27.54 6.22 4.89
C ILE A 67 27.35 7.51 4.08
N SER A 68 28.24 7.77 3.13
CA SER A 68 28.24 9.01 2.33
C SER A 68 28.12 8.78 0.82
N SER A 69 28.10 7.53 0.36
CA SER A 69 27.95 7.17 -1.06
C SER A 69 26.80 6.21 -1.26
N LEU A 70 26.16 6.32 -2.43
CA LEU A 70 25.05 5.45 -2.81
C LEU A 70 25.53 4.01 -2.90
N ASP A 71 26.64 3.74 -3.59
CA ASP A 71 27.20 2.39 -3.75
C ASP A 71 27.43 1.69 -2.41
N GLU A 72 28.01 2.40 -1.43
CA GLU A 72 28.20 1.87 -0.08
C GLU A 72 26.86 1.59 0.61
N GLY A 73 25.91 2.52 0.50
CA GLY A 73 24.56 2.34 1.06
C GLY A 73 23.86 1.11 0.51
N LEU A 74 23.98 0.87 -0.80
CA LEU A 74 23.37 -0.28 -1.47
C LEU A 74 23.97 -1.62 -1.03
N VAL A 75 25.28 -1.68 -0.81
CA VAL A 75 25.95 -2.89 -0.29
C VAL A 75 25.50 -3.20 1.14
N VAL A 76 25.29 -2.18 1.97
CA VAL A 76 24.91 -2.35 3.38
C VAL A 76 23.49 -2.87 3.54
N ILE A 77 22.54 -2.37 2.75
CA ILE A 77 21.10 -2.68 2.92
C ILE A 77 20.62 -3.87 2.08
N GLY A 78 21.30 -4.17 0.96
CA GLY A 78 20.87 -5.20 0.01
C GLY A 78 19.67 -4.78 -0.86
N HIS A 79 19.40 -5.57 -1.91
CA HIS A 79 18.44 -5.20 -2.96
C HIS A 79 16.98 -5.16 -2.46
N ASP A 80 16.57 -6.09 -1.61
CA ASP A 80 15.18 -6.18 -1.14
C ASP A 80 14.79 -5.01 -0.24
N ILE A 81 15.67 -4.61 0.68
CA ILE A 81 15.42 -3.46 1.57
C ILE A 81 15.45 -2.16 0.76
N LEU A 82 16.37 -2.03 -0.21
CA LEU A 82 16.40 -0.89 -1.12
C LEU A 82 15.08 -0.74 -1.88
N LYS A 83 14.52 -1.83 -2.41
CA LYS A 83 13.25 -1.84 -3.13
C LYS A 83 12.16 -1.18 -2.29
N ASP A 84 11.99 -1.68 -1.08
CA ASP A 84 10.96 -1.23 -0.16
C ASP A 84 11.16 0.25 0.19
N ILE A 85 12.42 0.69 0.39
CA ILE A 85 12.76 2.09 0.65
C ILE A 85 12.36 3.00 -0.52
N ILE A 86 12.74 2.62 -1.75
CA ILE A 86 12.48 3.44 -2.93
C ILE A 86 10.98 3.54 -3.18
N ILE A 87 10.26 2.43 -3.04
CA ILE A 87 8.82 2.39 -3.25
C ILE A 87 8.07 3.13 -2.16
N THR A 88 8.45 2.94 -0.90
CA THR A 88 7.85 3.64 0.24
C THR A 88 8.07 5.14 0.14
N SER A 89 9.31 5.59 -0.07
CA SER A 89 9.62 7.02 -0.21
C SER A 89 9.00 7.67 -1.45
N SER A 90 8.90 6.92 -2.55
CA SER A 90 8.23 7.39 -3.76
C SER A 90 6.72 7.54 -3.56
N SER A 91 6.12 6.64 -2.80
CA SER A 91 4.68 6.61 -2.51
C SER A 91 4.28 7.66 -1.46
N ALA A 92 5.10 7.89 -0.45
CA ALA A 92 4.84 8.81 0.66
C ALA A 92 4.36 10.21 0.21
N ARG A 93 4.86 10.70 -0.95
CA ARG A 93 4.47 12.01 -1.50
C ARG A 93 2.97 12.12 -1.78
N PHE A 94 2.30 11.01 -2.12
CA PHE A 94 0.87 11.01 -2.45
C PHE A 94 0.00 11.10 -1.21
N TYR A 95 0.51 10.67 -0.05
CA TYR A 95 -0.23 10.65 1.20
C TYR A 95 -0.01 11.89 2.07
N LYS A 96 0.70 12.90 1.57
CA LYS A 96 0.90 14.17 2.28
C LYS A 96 -0.36 15.06 2.27
N GLY A 97 -0.57 15.79 3.37
CA GLY A 97 -1.70 16.68 3.57
C GLY A 97 -2.96 15.93 4.02
N PRO A 98 -4.17 16.48 3.80
CA PRO A 98 -5.44 15.87 4.22
C PRO A 98 -5.81 14.66 3.35
N ALA A 99 -4.95 13.64 3.36
CA ALA A 99 -5.13 12.41 2.62
C ALA A 99 -6.04 11.47 3.40
N GLY A 100 -7.29 11.32 2.93
CA GLY A 100 -8.25 10.43 3.58
C GLY A 100 -9.19 11.12 4.57
N GLU A 101 -9.17 12.45 4.69
CA GLU A 101 -10.06 13.22 5.58
C GLU A 101 -11.55 12.89 5.36
N GLY A 102 -11.99 12.75 4.11
CA GLY A 102 -13.37 12.33 3.80
C GLY A 102 -13.74 10.93 4.31
N TYR A 103 -12.76 10.10 4.64
CA TYR A 103 -12.93 8.80 5.28
C TYR A 103 -12.75 8.86 6.81
N PHE A 104 -12.67 10.05 7.41
CA PHE A 104 -12.41 10.26 8.84
C PHE A 104 -11.08 9.67 9.31
N LEU A 105 -10.05 9.82 8.47
CA LEU A 105 -8.67 9.48 8.82
C LEU A 105 -7.93 10.77 9.21
N ASP A 106 -7.18 10.72 10.31
CA ASP A 106 -6.32 11.84 10.71
C ASP A 106 -5.11 11.93 9.76
N GLU A 107 -4.41 13.07 9.79
CA GLU A 107 -3.20 13.25 8.99
C GLU A 107 -2.17 12.17 9.32
N GLY A 108 -1.76 11.42 8.29
CA GLY A 108 -0.79 10.32 8.43
C GLY A 108 -1.42 8.94 8.60
N ASP A 109 -2.69 8.82 9.02
CA ASP A 109 -3.31 7.50 9.26
C ASP A 109 -3.40 6.65 8.00
N LEU A 110 -3.82 7.25 6.88
CA LEU A 110 -3.87 6.54 5.60
C LEU A 110 -2.49 6.03 5.17
N TRP A 111 -1.44 6.80 5.46
CA TRP A 111 -0.07 6.43 5.15
C TRP A 111 0.42 5.30 6.06
N ARG A 112 0.21 5.43 7.37
CA ARG A 112 0.53 4.40 8.37
C ARG A 112 -0.16 3.08 8.04
N HIS A 113 -1.43 3.13 7.65
CA HIS A 113 -2.20 1.98 7.19
C HIS A 113 -1.60 1.34 5.94
N SER A 114 -1.31 2.15 4.92
CA SER A 114 -0.70 1.70 3.67
C SER A 114 0.63 0.97 3.92
N VAL A 115 1.51 1.54 4.76
CA VAL A 115 2.80 0.93 5.12
C VAL A 115 2.58 -0.38 5.89
N ALA A 116 1.70 -0.37 6.90
CA ALA A 116 1.37 -1.56 7.68
C ALA A 116 0.83 -2.70 6.79
N THR A 117 -0.07 -2.39 5.86
CA THR A 117 -0.64 -3.36 4.91
C THR A 117 0.42 -3.89 3.94
N GLY A 118 1.34 -3.05 3.45
CA GLY A 118 2.50 -3.50 2.66
C GLY A 118 3.42 -4.45 3.42
N ILE A 119 3.76 -4.14 4.68
CA ILE A 119 4.59 -5.00 5.52
C ILE A 119 3.88 -6.33 5.82
N MET A 120 2.60 -6.28 6.23
CA MET A 120 1.79 -7.48 6.50
C MET A 120 1.70 -8.36 5.25
N ALA A 121 1.47 -7.76 4.08
CA ALA A 121 1.47 -8.45 2.79
C ALA A 121 2.78 -9.21 2.56
N LYS A 122 3.92 -8.55 2.76
CA LYS A 122 5.23 -9.19 2.64
C LYS A 122 5.42 -10.35 3.62
N MET A 123 4.96 -10.21 4.86
CA MET A 123 5.06 -11.25 5.90
C MET A 123 4.15 -12.46 5.63
N LEU A 124 3.05 -12.27 4.89
CA LEU A 124 2.12 -13.32 4.52
C LEU A 124 2.55 -14.14 3.30
N VAL A 125 3.49 -13.65 2.48
CA VAL A 125 3.99 -14.34 1.27
C VAL A 125 4.29 -15.83 1.47
N PRO A 126 4.94 -16.29 2.56
CA PRO A 126 5.23 -17.72 2.77
C PRO A 126 3.98 -18.63 2.78
N TYR A 127 2.79 -18.06 2.97
CA TYR A 127 1.51 -18.78 2.99
C TYR A 127 0.78 -18.76 1.63
N PHE A 128 1.23 -17.93 0.67
CA PHE A 128 0.60 -17.76 -0.64
C PHE A 128 1.57 -18.16 -1.76
N LYS A 129 1.44 -19.41 -2.24
CA LYS A 129 2.28 -19.91 -3.33
C LYS A 129 2.11 -19.06 -4.59
N GLY A 130 3.23 -18.67 -5.21
CA GLY A 130 3.24 -17.85 -6.43
C GLY A 130 3.11 -16.34 -6.19
N ALA A 131 3.00 -15.89 -4.95
CA ALA A 131 3.12 -14.47 -4.62
C ALA A 131 4.60 -14.09 -4.42
N GLU A 132 5.02 -13.00 -5.05
CA GLU A 132 6.37 -12.45 -4.90
C GLU A 132 6.40 -11.35 -3.82
N ALA A 133 7.39 -11.39 -2.93
CA ALA A 133 7.44 -10.52 -1.76
C ALA A 133 7.43 -9.03 -2.09
N GLY A 134 8.18 -8.63 -3.12
CA GLY A 134 8.20 -7.23 -3.54
C GLY A 134 6.91 -6.77 -4.21
N ALA A 135 6.21 -7.66 -4.93
CA ALA A 135 4.91 -7.35 -5.52
C ALA A 135 3.83 -7.24 -4.43
N ALA A 136 3.85 -8.16 -3.47
CA ALA A 136 3.01 -8.15 -2.27
C ALA A 136 3.16 -6.85 -1.47
N PHE A 137 4.41 -6.47 -1.14
CA PHE A 137 4.69 -5.22 -0.44
C PHE A 137 4.15 -4.00 -1.20
N THR A 138 4.47 -3.90 -2.49
CA THR A 138 4.10 -2.72 -3.30
C THR A 138 2.59 -2.62 -3.51
N ALA A 139 1.91 -3.74 -3.79
CA ALA A 139 0.46 -3.77 -3.95
C ALA A 139 -0.24 -3.44 -2.63
N GLY A 140 0.22 -4.00 -1.51
CA GLY A 140 -0.29 -3.67 -0.17
C GLY A 140 -0.05 -2.20 0.20
N LEU A 141 1.09 -1.63 -0.17
CA LEU A 141 1.39 -0.21 0.06
C LEU A 141 0.46 0.72 -0.74
N LEU A 142 0.11 0.34 -1.96
CA LEU A 142 -0.66 1.19 -2.88
C LEU A 142 -2.16 0.87 -2.92
N HIS A 143 -2.63 -0.14 -2.18
CA HIS A 143 -4.00 -0.64 -2.30
C HIS A 143 -5.06 0.44 -2.06
N ASP A 144 -4.78 1.37 -1.16
CA ASP A 144 -5.70 2.43 -0.74
C ASP A 144 -5.38 3.80 -1.36
N ILE A 145 -4.53 3.84 -2.39
CA ILE A 145 -4.17 5.10 -3.07
C ILE A 145 -5.40 5.82 -3.62
N GLY A 146 -6.46 5.10 -3.97
CA GLY A 146 -7.72 5.71 -4.42
C GLY A 146 -8.38 6.60 -3.37
N LYS A 147 -8.25 6.28 -2.07
CA LYS A 147 -8.82 7.10 -0.98
C LYS A 147 -8.22 8.51 -0.98
N ARG A 148 -6.94 8.65 -1.33
CA ARG A 148 -6.29 9.97 -1.45
C ARG A 148 -7.03 10.90 -2.40
N PHE A 149 -7.49 10.35 -3.52
CA PHE A 149 -8.06 11.10 -4.63
C PHE A 149 -9.60 11.15 -4.59
N LEU A 150 -10.25 10.16 -3.95
CA LEU A 150 -11.69 10.20 -3.67
C LEU A 150 -12.06 11.01 -2.42
N SER A 151 -11.09 11.31 -1.55
CA SER A 151 -11.35 11.91 -0.23
C SER A 151 -12.32 13.10 -0.26
N ASN A 152 -12.12 14.06 -1.15
CA ASN A 152 -13.00 15.23 -1.26
C ASN A 152 -14.43 14.87 -1.73
N PHE A 153 -14.55 13.93 -2.68
CA PHE A 153 -15.84 13.46 -3.17
C PHE A 153 -16.61 12.70 -2.09
N VAL A 154 -15.89 11.89 -1.30
CA VAL A 154 -16.49 11.20 -0.15
C VAL A 154 -16.89 12.21 0.92
N ALA A 155 -16.08 13.22 1.21
CA ALA A 155 -16.44 14.27 2.17
C ALA A 155 -17.75 15.00 1.78
N ASP A 156 -17.89 15.35 0.50
CA ASP A 156 -19.09 16.02 -0.04
C ASP A 156 -20.37 15.16 0.12
N ASP A 157 -20.26 13.85 -0.11
CA ASP A 157 -21.40 12.92 -0.12
C ASP A 157 -21.48 12.02 1.13
N PHE A 158 -20.64 12.25 2.15
CA PHE A 158 -20.46 11.33 3.28
C PHE A 158 -21.78 11.02 3.99
N LYS A 159 -22.59 12.06 4.26
CA LYS A 159 -23.89 11.88 4.94
C LYS A 159 -24.82 10.94 4.18
N LYS A 160 -24.79 10.97 2.84
CA LYS A 160 -25.60 10.08 2.00
C LYS A 160 -25.05 8.66 2.03
N ILE A 161 -23.73 8.52 1.91
CA ILE A 161 -23.03 7.22 1.99
C ILE A 161 -23.33 6.56 3.34
N ALA A 162 -23.10 7.26 4.45
CA ALA A 162 -23.35 6.76 5.80
C ALA A 162 -24.83 6.42 6.05
N ALA A 163 -25.77 7.24 5.55
CA ALA A 163 -27.19 6.94 5.67
C ALA A 163 -27.59 5.66 4.93
N LYS A 164 -27.03 5.41 3.74
CA LYS A 164 -27.28 4.18 2.98
C LYS A 164 -26.70 2.95 3.70
N VAL A 165 -25.46 3.04 4.19
CA VAL A 165 -24.84 1.97 5.00
C VAL A 165 -25.73 1.64 6.20
N ALA A 166 -26.22 2.64 6.93
CA ALA A 166 -27.08 2.42 8.08
C ALA A 166 -28.46 1.82 7.71
N ALA A 167 -29.08 2.30 6.62
CA ALA A 167 -30.40 1.87 6.20
C ALA A 167 -30.42 0.46 5.60
N GLU A 168 -29.41 0.11 4.80
CA GLU A 168 -29.36 -1.15 4.04
C GLU A 168 -28.42 -2.19 4.63
N GLN A 169 -27.61 -1.83 5.64
CA GLN A 169 -26.58 -2.69 6.22
C GLN A 169 -25.58 -3.21 5.16
N CYS A 170 -25.36 -2.42 4.11
CA CYS A 170 -24.42 -2.73 3.04
C CYS A 170 -22.98 -2.31 3.39
N ALA A 171 -22.00 -2.80 2.64
CA ALA A 171 -20.62 -2.35 2.80
C ALA A 171 -20.45 -0.86 2.42
N PHE A 172 -19.48 -0.17 3.03
CA PHE A 172 -19.17 1.22 2.69
C PHE A 172 -18.83 1.37 1.20
N THR A 173 -18.07 0.44 0.63
CA THR A 173 -17.71 0.40 -0.80
C THR A 173 -18.91 0.29 -1.72
N GLU A 174 -19.96 -0.44 -1.32
CA GLU A 174 -21.20 -0.53 -2.10
C GLU A 174 -21.94 0.82 -2.12
N ALA A 175 -22.00 1.51 -0.97
CA ALA A 175 -22.60 2.83 -0.88
C ALA A 175 -21.76 3.91 -1.59
N GLU A 176 -20.43 3.84 -1.48
CA GLU A 176 -19.46 4.68 -2.19
C GLU A 176 -19.68 4.56 -3.71
N LYS A 177 -19.73 3.33 -4.23
CA LYS A 177 -20.00 3.07 -5.65
C LYS A 177 -21.36 3.59 -6.10
N PHE A 178 -22.38 3.46 -5.27
CA PHE A 178 -23.73 3.93 -5.59
C PHE A 178 -23.80 5.45 -5.80
N TYR A 179 -23.16 6.23 -4.91
CA TYR A 179 -23.22 7.69 -4.98
C TYR A 179 -22.16 8.31 -5.89
N LEU A 180 -20.95 7.74 -5.92
CA LEU A 180 -19.82 8.29 -6.67
C LEU A 180 -19.65 7.66 -8.05
N GLY A 181 -20.21 6.47 -8.27
CA GLY A 181 -20.08 5.70 -9.51
C GLY A 181 -18.82 4.85 -9.61
N ALA A 182 -17.92 4.94 -8.63
CA ALA A 182 -16.71 4.13 -8.50
C ALA A 182 -16.32 4.00 -7.03
N THR A 183 -15.62 2.92 -6.67
CA THR A 183 -15.00 2.76 -5.35
C THR A 183 -13.58 3.31 -5.32
N HIS A 184 -13.02 3.51 -4.11
CA HIS A 184 -11.60 3.83 -3.96
C HIS A 184 -10.70 2.71 -4.48
N ALA A 185 -11.08 1.45 -4.31
CA ALA A 185 -10.34 0.31 -4.86
C ALA A 185 -10.32 0.35 -6.40
N GLU A 186 -11.47 0.59 -7.03
CA GLU A 186 -11.59 0.73 -8.48
C GLU A 186 -10.75 1.90 -9.01
N LEU A 187 -10.82 3.06 -8.34
CA LEU A 187 -10.00 4.21 -8.68
C LEU A 187 -8.50 3.92 -8.51
N GLY A 188 -8.10 3.24 -7.43
CA GLY A 188 -6.72 2.82 -7.18
C GLY A 188 -6.19 1.95 -8.30
N GLY A 189 -6.97 0.97 -8.75
CA GLY A 189 -6.63 0.13 -9.91
C GLY A 189 -6.42 0.96 -11.19
N MET A 190 -7.30 1.93 -11.47
CA MET A 190 -7.15 2.83 -12.63
C MET A 190 -5.89 3.70 -12.54
N ILE A 191 -5.54 4.16 -11.34
CA ILE A 191 -4.30 4.92 -11.09
C ILE A 191 -3.07 4.05 -11.36
N LEU A 192 -3.03 2.83 -10.82
CA LEU A 192 -1.94 1.88 -11.06
C LEU A 192 -1.81 1.54 -12.55
N GLN A 193 -2.93 1.38 -13.24
CA GLN A 193 -2.93 1.16 -14.69
C GLN A 193 -2.32 2.35 -15.44
N LYS A 194 -2.69 3.58 -15.10
CA LYS A 194 -2.09 4.80 -15.66
C LYS A 194 -0.59 4.89 -15.38
N TRP A 195 -0.16 4.42 -14.22
CA TRP A 195 1.25 4.37 -13.85
C TRP A 195 2.03 3.18 -14.45
N GLY A 196 1.36 2.28 -15.18
CA GLY A 196 2.02 1.16 -15.87
C GLY A 196 2.44 0.01 -14.96
N PHE A 197 1.77 -0.20 -13.83
CA PHE A 197 1.99 -1.37 -12.97
C PHE A 197 1.50 -2.67 -13.64
N ALA A 198 2.00 -3.80 -13.16
CA ALA A 198 1.64 -5.12 -13.68
C ALA A 198 0.13 -5.44 -13.49
N PRO A 199 -0.50 -6.19 -14.40
CA PRO A 199 -1.92 -6.53 -14.33
C PRO A 199 -2.35 -7.15 -12.99
N GLU A 200 -1.51 -8.01 -12.40
CA GLU A 200 -1.80 -8.70 -11.15
C GLU A 200 -1.86 -7.71 -9.98
N MET A 201 -1.02 -6.67 -10.00
CA MET A 201 -1.05 -5.60 -8.99
C MET A 201 -2.26 -4.69 -9.18
N ILE A 202 -2.61 -4.36 -10.42
CA ILE A 202 -3.81 -3.59 -10.74
C ILE A 202 -5.05 -4.33 -10.22
N GLU A 203 -5.13 -5.64 -10.45
CA GLU A 203 -6.23 -6.46 -9.97
C GLU A 203 -6.25 -6.56 -8.44
N ALA A 204 -5.11 -6.80 -7.80
CA ALA A 204 -5.04 -6.87 -6.35
C ALA A 204 -5.53 -5.57 -5.69
N VAL A 205 -5.15 -4.41 -6.23
CA VAL A 205 -5.64 -3.11 -5.75
C VAL A 205 -7.12 -2.89 -6.09
N ARG A 206 -7.59 -3.29 -7.27
CA ARG A 206 -9.01 -3.11 -7.64
C ARG A 206 -9.96 -3.97 -6.83
N GLU A 207 -9.54 -5.19 -6.49
CA GLU A 207 -10.42 -6.25 -5.99
C GLU A 207 -10.25 -6.52 -4.48
N HIS A 208 -9.44 -5.76 -3.74
CA HIS A 208 -9.15 -6.06 -2.33
C HIS A 208 -10.35 -5.95 -1.37
N HIS A 209 -11.47 -5.39 -1.82
CA HIS A 209 -12.76 -5.37 -1.11
C HIS A 209 -13.80 -6.32 -1.72
N ASN A 210 -13.45 -7.11 -2.75
CA ASN A 210 -14.35 -8.07 -3.35
C ASN A 210 -14.67 -9.19 -2.32
N PRO A 211 -15.95 -9.56 -2.11
CA PRO A 211 -16.31 -10.63 -1.18
C PRO A 211 -15.64 -11.99 -1.47
N ASP A 212 -15.26 -12.24 -2.72
CA ASP A 212 -14.55 -13.45 -3.14
C ASP A 212 -13.04 -13.23 -3.33
N ALA A 213 -12.47 -12.11 -2.89
CA ALA A 213 -11.06 -11.76 -3.13
C ALA A 213 -10.08 -12.82 -2.62
N LEU A 214 -10.39 -13.49 -1.51
CA LEU A 214 -9.56 -14.56 -0.94
C LEU A 214 -9.50 -15.83 -1.82
N LYS A 215 -10.42 -15.98 -2.78
CA LYS A 215 -10.46 -17.09 -3.74
C LYS A 215 -9.80 -16.74 -5.09
N LYS A 216 -9.35 -15.49 -5.25
CA LYS A 216 -8.72 -14.99 -6.48
C LYS A 216 -7.22 -15.32 -6.50
N GLU A 217 -6.52 -14.75 -7.48
CA GLU A 217 -5.07 -14.86 -7.61
C GLU A 217 -4.33 -14.54 -6.31
N PRO A 218 -3.18 -15.21 -6.03
CA PRO A 218 -2.49 -15.15 -4.75
C PRO A 218 -2.24 -13.73 -4.24
N LEU A 219 -1.84 -12.80 -5.12
CA LEU A 219 -1.56 -11.42 -4.75
C LEU A 219 -2.82 -10.67 -4.28
N THR A 220 -3.97 -10.91 -4.92
CA THR A 220 -5.26 -10.31 -4.55
C THR A 220 -5.71 -10.81 -3.19
N ALA A 221 -5.67 -12.13 -2.99
CA ALA A 221 -6.04 -12.75 -1.71
C ALA A 221 -5.13 -12.26 -0.57
N LEU A 222 -3.83 -12.16 -0.84
CA LEU A 222 -2.83 -11.70 0.11
C LEU A 222 -3.05 -10.22 0.51
N VAL A 223 -3.24 -9.30 -0.45
CA VAL A 223 -3.49 -7.88 -0.16
C VAL A 223 -4.80 -7.71 0.63
N THR A 224 -5.84 -8.46 0.25
CA THR A 224 -7.13 -8.46 0.95
C THR A 224 -6.97 -8.90 2.40
N LEU A 225 -6.33 -10.06 2.64
CA LEU A 225 -6.12 -10.57 3.99
C LEU A 225 -5.26 -9.62 4.83
N SER A 226 -4.23 -9.03 4.21
CA SER A 226 -3.36 -8.05 4.88
C SER A 226 -4.14 -6.84 5.35
N ASN A 227 -4.98 -6.27 4.48
CA ASN A 227 -5.84 -5.14 4.82
C ASN A 227 -6.78 -5.48 5.99
N ILE A 228 -7.46 -6.64 5.93
CA ILE A 228 -8.36 -7.11 6.98
C ILE A 228 -7.63 -7.22 8.33
N ILE A 229 -6.44 -7.84 8.35
CA ILE A 229 -5.63 -7.99 9.56
C ILE A 229 -5.21 -6.62 10.12
N VAL A 230 -4.70 -5.73 9.27
CA VAL A 230 -4.22 -4.40 9.71
C VAL A 230 -5.36 -3.53 10.24
N ILE A 231 -6.53 -3.54 9.60
CA ILE A 231 -7.73 -2.86 10.10
C ILE A 231 -8.14 -3.44 11.47
N SER A 232 -8.10 -4.76 11.64
CA SER A 232 -8.48 -5.41 12.90
C SER A 232 -7.54 -5.06 14.06
N MET A 233 -6.31 -4.63 13.76
CA MET A 233 -5.35 -4.09 14.73
C MET A 233 -5.60 -2.61 15.08
N GLY A 234 -6.59 -1.97 14.46
CA GLY A 234 -6.93 -0.56 14.67
C GLY A 234 -6.03 0.42 13.92
N VAL A 235 -5.24 -0.03 12.93
CA VAL A 235 -4.39 0.84 12.13
C VAL A 235 -5.13 1.24 10.85
N GLY A 236 -5.46 2.53 10.71
CA GLY A 236 -6.15 3.05 9.52
C GLY A 236 -7.65 2.76 9.46
N GLY A 237 -8.28 2.48 10.60
CA GLY A 237 -9.71 2.26 10.69
C GLY A 237 -10.50 3.55 10.49
N GLY A 238 -10.68 3.97 9.24
CA GLY A 238 -11.60 5.05 8.86
C GLY A 238 -13.06 4.61 8.92
N ALA A 239 -13.96 5.47 8.43
CA ALA A 239 -15.40 5.20 8.38
C ALA A 239 -15.77 3.93 7.58
N ASP A 240 -14.89 3.48 6.69
CA ASP A 240 -15.03 2.27 5.87
C ASP A 240 -14.46 1.01 6.54
N GLY A 241 -13.54 1.15 7.50
CA GLY A 241 -12.84 0.02 8.14
C GLY A 241 -13.65 -0.72 9.20
N LEU A 242 -14.61 -0.05 9.87
CA LEU A 242 -15.36 -0.64 11.00
C LEU A 242 -16.29 -1.81 10.60
N ALA A 243 -16.58 -1.99 9.31
CA ALA A 243 -17.40 -3.08 8.79
C ALA A 243 -16.58 -4.33 8.40
N THR A 244 -15.27 -4.19 8.23
CA THR A 244 -14.40 -5.28 7.78
C THR A 244 -13.97 -6.13 8.98
N LYS A 245 -14.48 -7.36 9.07
CA LYS A 245 -14.10 -8.32 10.12
C LYS A 245 -13.47 -9.55 9.51
N LEU A 246 -12.34 -9.96 10.08
CA LEU A 246 -11.74 -11.27 9.81
C LEU A 246 -12.72 -12.37 10.23
N ARG A 247 -13.17 -13.20 9.29
CA ARG A 247 -14.04 -14.34 9.58
C ARG A 247 -13.19 -15.61 9.74
N GLY A 248 -13.67 -16.57 10.55
CA GLY A 248 -12.97 -17.85 10.71
C GLY A 248 -12.78 -18.57 9.37
N ASP A 249 -13.81 -18.55 8.53
CA ASP A 249 -13.81 -19.14 7.19
C ASP A 249 -12.75 -18.50 6.26
N ASP A 250 -12.41 -17.22 6.45
CA ASP A 250 -11.38 -16.53 5.67
C ASP A 250 -10.01 -17.17 5.87
N LEU A 251 -9.71 -17.53 7.13
CA LEU A 251 -8.44 -18.14 7.53
C LEU A 251 -8.33 -19.60 7.05
N GLU A 252 -9.44 -20.34 7.10
CA GLU A 252 -9.50 -21.69 6.55
C GLU A 252 -9.25 -21.71 5.04
N LEU A 253 -9.81 -20.73 4.31
CA LEU A 253 -9.66 -20.58 2.86
C LEU A 253 -8.19 -20.43 2.42
N VAL A 254 -7.40 -19.69 3.21
CA VAL A 254 -5.98 -19.44 2.92
C VAL A 254 -5.04 -20.41 3.64
N GLY A 255 -5.57 -21.34 4.45
CA GLY A 255 -4.79 -22.33 5.19
C GLY A 255 -3.92 -21.76 6.32
N ILE A 256 -4.33 -20.65 6.94
CA ILE A 256 -3.60 -19.99 8.04
C ILE A 256 -4.39 -20.18 9.34
N THR A 257 -3.70 -20.47 10.44
CA THR A 257 -4.37 -20.60 11.75
C THR A 257 -4.45 -19.26 12.47
N GLN A 258 -5.44 -19.07 13.34
CA GLN A 258 -5.56 -17.86 14.18
C GLN A 258 -4.26 -17.58 14.95
N GLY A 259 -3.64 -18.60 15.56
CA GLY A 259 -2.37 -18.41 16.29
C GLY A 259 -1.20 -17.95 15.39
N LYS A 260 -1.22 -18.22 14.08
CA LYS A 260 -0.26 -17.65 13.13
C LYS A 260 -0.55 -16.18 12.86
N VAL A 261 -1.83 -15.83 12.71
CA VAL A 261 -2.27 -14.43 12.55
C VAL A 261 -1.85 -13.60 13.76
N ASP A 262 -2.08 -14.10 14.98
CA ASP A 262 -1.69 -13.40 16.20
C ASP A 262 -0.17 -13.13 16.25
N LEU A 263 0.64 -14.12 15.86
CA LEU A 263 2.10 -13.97 15.76
C LEU A 263 2.51 -12.94 14.69
N LEU A 264 1.84 -12.93 13.54
CA LEU A 264 2.07 -11.95 12.48
C LEU A 264 1.70 -10.53 12.93
N MET A 265 0.59 -10.36 13.66
CA MET A 265 0.19 -9.08 14.25
C MET A 265 1.25 -8.58 15.24
N MET A 266 1.77 -9.45 16.11
CA MET A 266 2.84 -9.10 17.04
C MET A 266 4.12 -8.67 16.31
N ASN A 267 4.52 -9.43 15.27
CA ASN A 267 5.69 -9.10 14.48
C ASN A 267 5.52 -7.78 13.72
N LEU A 268 4.31 -7.49 13.21
CA LEU A 268 4.01 -6.24 12.54
C LEU A 268 4.25 -5.03 13.45
N LEU A 269 3.92 -5.10 14.74
CA LEU A 269 4.22 -4.02 15.69
C LEU A 269 5.72 -3.70 15.74
N GLY A 270 6.56 -4.73 15.72
CA GLY A 270 8.02 -4.56 15.67
C GLY A 270 8.51 -3.96 14.35
N GLU A 271 7.99 -4.44 13.22
CA GLU A 271 8.33 -3.89 11.89
C GLU A 271 7.82 -2.45 11.71
N MET A 272 6.66 -2.11 12.29
CA MET A 272 6.13 -0.74 12.26
C MET A 272 7.02 0.22 13.04
N GLY A 273 7.55 -0.18 14.21
CA GLY A 273 8.53 0.66 14.93
C GLY A 273 9.79 0.94 14.09
N ARG A 274 10.24 -0.05 13.32
CA ARG A 274 11.34 0.17 12.35
C ARG A 274 10.93 1.09 11.22
N ALA A 275 9.74 0.90 10.67
CA ALA A 275 9.22 1.75 9.59
C ALA A 275 9.05 3.22 10.03
N GLU A 276 8.62 3.46 11.28
CA GLU A 276 8.54 4.78 11.89
C GLU A 276 9.93 5.46 11.93
N GLU A 277 10.97 4.75 12.38
CA GLU A 277 12.35 5.27 12.37
C GLU A 277 12.86 5.60 10.95
N LEU A 278 12.52 4.76 9.96
CA LEU A 278 13.04 4.90 8.60
C LEU A 278 12.30 5.94 7.75
N PHE A 279 10.98 6.03 7.90
CA PHE A 279 10.12 6.82 7.02
C PHE A 279 9.48 8.03 7.70
N ASN A 280 9.72 8.22 9.01
CA ASN A 280 9.14 9.30 9.81
C ASN A 280 7.62 9.34 9.65
N LEU A 281 7.00 8.17 9.87
CA LEU A 281 5.56 7.95 9.85
C LEU A 281 4.86 8.74 10.97
#